data_AF-A0A553HQ51-F1
#
_entry.id   AF-A0A553HQ51-F1
#
_cell.length_a   1.000
_cell.length_b   1.000
_cell.length_c   1.000
_cell.angle_alpha   90.00
_cell.angle_beta   90.00
_cell.angle_gamma   90.00
#
_symmetry.space_group_name_H-M   'P 1'
#
loop_
_entity.id
_entity.type
_entity.pdbx_description
1 polymer ?
#
loop_
_entity_poly.entity_id
_entity_poly.type
_entity_poly.pdbx_seq_one_letter_code
_entity_poly.pdbx_strand_id
1 'polypeptide(L)'
;MPPKRKFDEACSYISDSFKARKGNPSDAKDGKRPFFKDGKLIVSERPPPRHKILHQLRTDREYDHRHRIFFHSLLQIYQPCLEALHDSPEFHLRMSNEFCNITAPIYLLRTRLSRCGPLLLTSIHNYVYRRWFRPYETEIEYGQFLVKLIAPRKLPPVDTTSLDSIANLARDLTTTICSRVDRVQRVHALTRLKKLGPGIDTRNIDECMHQQEFFVLQPLFRTIALVVCEKSFDINLPSISQLPVLIVHTGTEDGLSAPINLDSITEYTEKLIDGPGKEARAVRTTLETAVTFLMDLERREIAAFGLRPDPVASTKGQKSGYFCRESFLKHLNQLRWMDWDPPEGPSSQWVDRKIYTTWSGRGANLDANWMNQLEGIYRKRVMSIFGKRGDRSTNSK
;
A
#
# COMPACT_ATOMS: atom_id res chain seq x y z
N MET A 1 -1.41 24.57 2.24
CA MET A 1 -1.02 23.90 0.97
C MET A 1 0.47 24.07 0.77
N PRO A 2 1.27 23.03 0.50
CA PRO A 2 2.59 23.28 -0.06
C PRO A 2 2.42 23.89 -1.46
N PRO A 3 3.34 24.77 -1.90
CA PRO A 3 3.24 25.38 -3.21
C PRO A 3 3.35 24.31 -4.30
N LYS A 4 2.31 24.25 -5.16
CA LYS A 4 2.14 23.37 -6.33
C LYS A 4 3.47 23.12 -7.08
N ARG A 5 4.25 24.18 -7.26
CA ARG A 5 5.58 24.20 -7.92
C ARG A 5 6.60 23.18 -7.39
N LYS A 6 6.66 22.92 -6.07
CA LYS A 6 7.65 21.99 -5.48
C LYS A 6 7.17 20.52 -5.46
N PHE A 7 5.87 20.30 -5.60
CA PHE A 7 5.28 18.97 -5.81
C PHE A 7 5.44 18.56 -7.27
N ASP A 8 5.28 19.52 -8.18
CA ASP A 8 5.58 19.36 -9.60
C ASP A 8 7.09 19.13 -9.84
N GLU A 9 8.00 19.72 -9.05
CA GLU A 9 9.44 19.40 -9.09
C GLU A 9 9.76 17.97 -8.62
N ALA A 10 9.07 17.45 -7.60
CA ALA A 10 9.23 16.06 -7.17
C ALA A 10 8.64 15.07 -8.20
N CYS A 11 7.51 15.41 -8.82
CA CYS A 11 6.90 14.64 -9.90
C CYS A 11 7.68 14.76 -11.23
N SER A 12 8.28 15.93 -11.49
CA SER A 12 9.23 16.16 -12.59
C SER A 12 10.47 15.32 -12.36
N TYR A 13 11.04 15.28 -11.16
CA TYR A 13 12.14 14.38 -10.83
C TYR A 13 11.78 12.91 -11.04
N ILE A 14 10.51 12.50 -10.82
CA ILE A 14 9.99 11.16 -11.14
C ILE A 14 9.86 10.92 -12.66
N SER A 15 9.43 11.92 -13.43
CA SER A 15 9.36 11.87 -14.91
C SER A 15 10.75 11.94 -15.56
N ASP A 16 11.66 12.73 -14.98
CA ASP A 16 12.99 13.03 -15.49
C ASP A 16 14.00 11.98 -15.05
N SER A 17 13.82 11.27 -13.93
CA SER A 17 14.56 10.03 -13.65
C SER A 17 14.15 8.89 -14.61
N PHE A 18 12.91 8.92 -15.13
CA PHE A 18 12.46 8.08 -16.23
C PHE A 18 13.06 8.47 -17.59
N LYS A 19 13.33 9.77 -17.83
CA LYS A 19 13.92 10.28 -19.09
C LYS A 19 15.46 10.31 -19.09
N ALA A 20 16.09 10.64 -17.96
CA ALA A 20 17.54 10.79 -17.80
C ALA A 20 18.28 9.44 -17.69
N ARG A 21 17.57 8.33 -17.50
CA ARG A 21 18.15 6.97 -17.67
C ARG A 21 18.34 6.55 -19.13
N LYS A 22 18.11 7.44 -20.10
CA LYS A 22 18.63 7.29 -21.47
C LYS A 22 20.07 7.76 -21.66
N GLY A 23 20.76 8.26 -20.62
CA GLY A 23 22.17 8.57 -20.75
C GLY A 23 22.83 9.01 -19.44
N ASN A 24 23.46 8.08 -18.72
CA ASN A 24 24.63 8.41 -17.91
C ASN A 24 25.54 7.17 -17.74
N PRO A 25 26.89 7.27 -17.81
CA PRO A 25 27.78 6.13 -18.06
C PRO A 25 28.29 5.38 -16.81
N SER A 26 27.85 5.70 -15.59
CA SER A 26 28.48 5.21 -14.36
C SER A 26 27.92 3.91 -13.77
N ASP A 27 26.84 3.35 -14.32
CA ASP A 27 26.26 2.04 -13.88
C ASP A 27 27.00 0.82 -14.47
N ALA A 28 28.30 0.92 -14.75
CA ALA A 28 29.04 -0.04 -15.57
C ALA A 28 29.56 -1.29 -14.83
N LYS A 29 29.17 -1.57 -13.58
CA LYS A 29 29.77 -2.69 -12.83
C LYS A 29 28.92 -3.90 -12.51
N ASP A 30 27.60 -3.88 -12.71
CA ASP A 30 26.81 -5.11 -12.57
C ASP A 30 25.65 -5.16 -13.57
N GLY A 31 25.83 -5.96 -14.62
CA GLY A 31 24.71 -6.51 -15.41
C GLY A 31 24.26 -5.74 -16.65
N LYS A 32 25.01 -5.92 -17.75
CA LYS A 32 24.56 -5.84 -19.16
C LYS A 32 24.13 -4.47 -19.72
N ARG A 33 25.12 -3.67 -20.13
CA ARG A 33 25.02 -2.95 -21.42
C ARG A 33 25.54 -3.86 -22.54
N PRO A 34 25.06 -3.70 -23.78
CA PRO A 34 25.61 -4.46 -24.90
C PRO A 34 27.11 -4.15 -25.05
N PHE A 35 27.92 -5.21 -25.11
CA PHE A 35 29.33 -5.10 -25.45
C PHE A 35 29.42 -4.73 -26.93
N PHE A 36 29.98 -3.57 -27.23
CA PHE A 36 30.41 -3.25 -28.58
C PHE A 36 31.86 -3.70 -28.72
N LYS A 37 32.11 -4.67 -29.60
CA LYS A 37 33.44 -5.00 -30.09
C LYS A 37 33.42 -4.72 -31.59
N ASP A 38 34.38 -3.94 -32.07
CA ASP A 38 34.53 -3.61 -33.50
C ASP A 38 33.27 -3.02 -34.15
N GLY A 39 32.56 -2.15 -33.43
CA GLY A 39 31.36 -1.46 -33.94
C GLY A 39 30.12 -2.35 -34.11
N LYS A 40 30.18 -3.64 -33.73
CA LYS A 40 29.03 -4.55 -33.73
C LYS A 40 28.50 -4.78 -32.32
N LEU A 41 27.18 -4.72 -32.19
CA LEU A 41 26.43 -5.07 -30.99
C LEU A 41 26.62 -6.57 -30.71
N ILE A 42 27.45 -6.96 -29.73
CA ILE A 42 27.47 -8.34 -29.25
C ILE A 42 26.24 -8.52 -28.37
N VAL A 43 25.12 -8.85 -29.01
CA VAL A 43 23.97 -9.43 -28.32
C VAL A 43 24.39 -10.86 -27.98
N SER A 44 24.44 -11.18 -26.68
CA SER A 44 24.48 -12.58 -26.24
C SER A 44 23.39 -13.36 -27.00
N GLU A 45 23.81 -14.20 -27.95
CA GLU A 45 22.89 -14.92 -28.84
C GLU A 45 21.92 -15.80 -28.05
N ARG A 46 22.36 -16.32 -26.90
CA ARG A 46 21.55 -17.18 -26.05
C ARG A 46 20.61 -16.38 -25.13
N PRO A 47 19.32 -16.76 -25.05
CA PRO A 47 18.39 -16.19 -24.07
C PRO A 47 18.88 -16.48 -22.64
N PRO A 48 18.55 -15.62 -21.66
CA PRO A 48 18.90 -15.89 -20.27
C PRO A 48 18.29 -17.22 -19.79
N PRO A 49 18.94 -17.94 -18.87
CA PRO A 49 18.33 -19.12 -18.24
C PRO A 49 16.97 -18.79 -17.62
N ARG A 50 16.03 -19.75 -17.68
CA ARG A 50 14.66 -19.60 -17.17
C ARG A 50 14.58 -19.01 -15.76
N HIS A 51 15.41 -19.50 -14.83
CA HIS A 51 15.43 -18.99 -13.44
C HIS A 51 15.79 -17.50 -13.35
N LYS A 52 16.63 -16.97 -14.24
CA LYS A 52 16.96 -15.55 -14.30
C LYS A 52 15.80 -14.71 -14.79
N ILE A 53 15.03 -15.22 -15.77
CA ILE A 53 13.86 -14.51 -16.28
C ILE A 53 12.75 -14.50 -15.21
N LEU A 54 12.48 -15.63 -14.56
CA LEU A 54 11.50 -15.71 -13.48
C LEU A 54 11.86 -14.81 -12.29
N HIS A 55 13.14 -14.77 -11.91
CA HIS A 55 13.64 -13.82 -10.91
C HIS A 55 13.39 -12.38 -11.33
N GLN A 56 13.73 -12.01 -12.56
CA GLN A 56 13.45 -10.67 -13.09
C GLN A 56 11.95 -10.34 -13.00
N LEU A 57 11.08 -11.23 -13.51
CA LEU A 57 9.62 -11.06 -13.49
C LEU A 57 9.08 -10.84 -12.08
N ARG A 58 9.53 -11.64 -11.11
CA ARG A 58 9.12 -11.46 -9.71
C ARG A 58 9.59 -10.11 -9.17
N THR A 59 10.85 -9.73 -9.39
CA THR A 59 11.38 -8.46 -8.85
C THR A 59 10.75 -7.22 -9.51
N ASP A 60 10.28 -7.34 -10.74
CA ASP A 60 9.51 -6.31 -11.44
C ASP A 60 8.10 -6.18 -10.84
N ARG A 61 7.44 -7.31 -10.50
CA ARG A 61 6.18 -7.27 -9.75
C ARG A 61 6.34 -6.64 -8.39
N GLU A 62 7.38 -7.00 -7.64
CA GLU A 62 7.68 -6.41 -6.33
C GLU A 62 7.94 -4.89 -6.45
N TYR A 63 8.65 -4.46 -7.49
CA TYR A 63 8.85 -3.04 -7.80
C TYR A 63 7.51 -2.33 -8.02
N ASP A 64 6.68 -2.86 -8.94
CA ASP A 64 5.40 -2.25 -9.30
C ASP A 64 4.46 -2.19 -8.10
N HIS A 65 4.39 -3.27 -7.32
CA HIS A 65 3.63 -3.35 -6.08
C HIS A 65 4.07 -2.29 -5.07
N ARG A 66 5.37 -2.28 -4.71
CA ARG A 66 5.94 -1.34 -3.74
C ARG A 66 5.74 0.12 -4.17
N HIS A 67 5.98 0.41 -5.44
CA HIS A 67 5.79 1.75 -6.01
C HIS A 67 4.32 2.18 -5.95
N ARG A 68 3.39 1.31 -6.35
CA ARG A 68 1.97 1.68 -6.46
C ARG A 68 1.30 1.83 -5.12
N ILE A 69 1.52 0.90 -4.18
CA ILE A 69 0.93 1.04 -2.83
C ILE A 69 1.46 2.31 -2.17
N PHE A 70 2.76 2.60 -2.34
CA PHE A 70 3.32 3.87 -1.87
C PHE A 70 2.62 5.07 -2.51
N PHE A 71 2.52 5.08 -3.84
CA PHE A 71 1.89 6.16 -4.59
C PHE A 71 0.44 6.40 -4.16
N HIS A 72 -0.35 5.34 -4.02
CA HIS A 72 -1.75 5.39 -3.59
C HIS A 72 -1.94 5.66 -2.10
N SER A 73 -0.94 5.41 -1.27
CA SER A 73 -1.00 5.68 0.18
C SER A 73 -0.48 7.06 0.56
N LEU A 74 0.33 7.70 -0.29
CA LEU A 74 0.95 9.00 0.02
C LEU A 74 0.61 10.10 -0.99
N LEU A 75 0.81 9.83 -2.29
CA LEU A 75 0.68 10.85 -3.34
C LEU A 75 -0.77 11.01 -3.81
N GLN A 76 -1.53 9.93 -3.79
CA GLN A 76 -2.97 9.88 -4.06
C GLN A 76 -3.77 9.41 -2.84
N ILE A 77 -3.28 9.75 -1.64
CA ILE A 77 -3.97 9.39 -0.40
C ILE A 77 -5.44 9.82 -0.46
N TYR A 78 -6.35 8.93 -0.08
CA TYR A 78 -7.75 9.27 0.04
C TYR A 78 -7.95 10.25 1.21
N GLN A 79 -8.57 11.39 0.93
CA GLN A 79 -8.80 12.44 1.90
C GLN A 79 -10.29 12.78 1.98
N PRO A 80 -11.08 12.06 2.81
CA PRO A 80 -12.49 12.34 2.97
C PRO A 80 -12.72 13.72 3.60
N CYS A 81 -13.85 14.34 3.26
CA CYS A 81 -14.36 15.51 3.97
C CYS A 81 -15.23 15.03 5.12
N LEU A 82 -14.85 15.32 6.37
CA LEU A 82 -15.57 14.82 7.54
C LEU A 82 -16.93 15.50 7.73
N GLU A 83 -17.04 16.79 7.35
CA GLU A 83 -18.29 17.56 7.44
C GLU A 83 -19.37 17.07 6.45
N ALA A 84 -18.94 16.51 5.31
CA ALA A 84 -19.82 16.01 4.26
C ALA A 84 -19.55 14.51 4.02
N LEU A 85 -19.27 13.77 5.10
CA LEU A 85 -18.82 12.38 4.99
C LEU A 85 -19.87 11.53 4.28
N HIS A 86 -21.15 11.71 4.63
CA HIS A 86 -22.28 10.97 4.05
C HIS A 86 -22.68 11.50 2.66
N ASP A 87 -22.51 12.81 2.42
CA ASP A 87 -22.89 13.47 1.15
C ASP A 87 -21.78 13.47 0.08
N SER A 88 -20.59 12.95 0.42
CA SER A 88 -19.48 12.89 -0.54
C SER A 88 -19.83 12.02 -1.75
N PRO A 89 -19.34 12.39 -2.95
CA PRO A 89 -19.66 11.68 -4.19
C PRO A 89 -19.23 10.22 -4.13
N GLU A 90 -19.90 9.40 -4.94
CA GLU A 90 -19.57 8.00 -5.10
C GLU A 90 -18.13 7.76 -5.52
N PHE A 91 -17.60 6.63 -5.08
CA PHE A 91 -16.36 6.11 -5.64
C PHE A 91 -16.58 5.72 -7.10
N HIS A 92 -15.62 6.06 -7.95
CA HIS A 92 -15.48 5.37 -9.22
C HIS A 92 -14.81 4.01 -8.98
N LEU A 93 -14.97 3.05 -9.91
CA LEU A 93 -14.47 1.67 -9.78
C LEU A 93 -12.99 1.59 -9.39
N ARG A 94 -12.14 2.39 -10.05
CA ARG A 94 -10.71 2.39 -9.71
C ARG A 94 -10.43 2.81 -8.25
N MET A 95 -11.22 3.72 -7.67
CA MET A 95 -11.05 4.17 -6.29
C MET A 95 -11.57 3.13 -5.31
N SER A 96 -12.70 2.46 -5.61
CA SER A 96 -13.18 1.36 -4.75
C SER A 96 -12.15 0.24 -4.65
N ASN A 97 -11.44 -0.05 -5.74
CA ASN A 97 -10.44 -1.12 -5.79
C ASN A 97 -9.20 -0.81 -4.93
N GLU A 98 -8.92 0.44 -4.60
CA GLU A 98 -7.81 0.79 -3.70
C GLU A 98 -8.05 0.40 -2.23
N PHE A 99 -9.28 0.05 -1.87
CA PHE A 99 -9.65 -0.42 -0.53
C PHE A 99 -9.80 -1.95 -0.47
N CYS A 100 -9.69 -2.63 -1.62
CA CYS A 100 -9.78 -4.07 -1.72
C CYS A 100 -8.40 -4.71 -1.51
N ASN A 101 -8.40 -5.96 -1.05
CA ASN A 101 -7.20 -6.76 -0.76
C ASN A 101 -6.31 -6.12 0.31
N ILE A 102 -6.90 -5.26 1.14
CA ILE A 102 -6.24 -4.61 2.27
C ILE A 102 -6.82 -5.17 3.56
N THR A 103 -5.97 -5.46 4.55
CA THR A 103 -6.41 -5.99 5.86
C THR A 103 -7.07 -4.93 6.75
N ALA A 104 -6.55 -3.70 6.84
CA ALA A 104 -7.16 -2.64 7.66
C ALA A 104 -6.87 -1.21 7.16
N PRO A 105 -7.76 -0.23 7.40
CA PRO A 105 -7.42 1.18 7.26
C PRO A 105 -6.57 1.70 8.43
N ILE A 106 -5.65 2.63 8.13
CA ILE A 106 -5.02 3.51 9.12
C ILE A 106 -5.51 4.94 8.86
N TYR A 107 -6.28 5.48 9.80
CA TYR A 107 -6.73 6.86 9.79
C TYR A 107 -5.70 7.78 10.44
N LEU A 108 -5.16 8.72 9.67
CA LEU A 108 -4.26 9.75 10.15
C LEU A 108 -5.05 11.02 10.44
N LEU A 109 -5.35 11.25 11.72
CA LEU A 109 -6.04 12.44 12.19
C LEU A 109 -5.04 13.59 12.29
N ARG A 110 -5.07 14.46 11.27
CA ARG A 110 -4.18 15.61 11.17
C ARG A 110 -4.53 16.70 12.16
N THR A 111 -3.52 17.46 12.60
CA THR A 111 -3.72 18.70 13.34
C THR A 111 -3.38 19.93 12.48
N ARG A 112 -4.02 21.08 12.75
CA ARG A 112 -3.88 22.34 11.97
C ARG A 112 -2.43 22.82 11.79
N LEU A 113 -1.50 22.34 12.61
CA LEU A 113 -0.17 22.92 12.80
C LEU A 113 0.98 22.03 12.33
N SER A 114 0.72 20.79 11.93
CA SER A 114 1.82 19.84 11.71
C SER A 114 2.45 19.99 10.33
N ARG A 115 3.78 20.14 10.36
CA ARG A 115 4.66 20.10 9.17
C ARG A 115 5.27 18.71 8.95
N CYS A 116 4.91 17.75 9.81
CA CYS A 116 5.47 16.39 9.85
C CYS A 116 4.70 15.39 8.98
N GLY A 117 3.50 15.74 8.49
CA GLY A 117 2.61 14.82 7.78
C GLY A 117 3.28 13.94 6.72
N PRO A 118 4.08 14.48 5.77
CA PRO A 118 4.77 13.65 4.77
C PRO A 118 5.80 12.68 5.37
N LEU A 119 6.53 13.10 6.42
CA LEU A 119 7.48 12.24 7.12
C LEU A 119 6.73 11.11 7.84
N LEU A 120 5.72 11.45 8.64
CA LEU A 120 4.92 10.47 9.38
C LEU A 120 4.29 9.42 8.45
N LEU A 121 3.66 9.88 7.37
CA LEU A 121 3.10 9.01 6.33
C LEU A 121 4.13 8.04 5.76
N THR A 122 5.31 8.57 5.41
CA THR A 122 6.39 7.78 4.79
C THR A 122 6.95 6.77 5.78
N SER A 123 7.21 7.19 7.03
CA SER A 123 7.76 6.32 8.07
C SER A 123 6.79 5.21 8.45
N ILE A 124 5.49 5.49 8.63
CA ILE A 124 4.48 4.44 8.88
C ILE A 124 4.42 3.47 7.71
N HIS A 125 4.30 3.97 6.48
CA HIS A 125 4.19 3.12 5.30
C HIS A 125 5.43 2.23 5.10
N ASN A 126 6.64 2.77 5.28
CA ASN A 126 7.88 2.02 5.19
C ASN A 126 7.99 0.97 6.29
N TYR A 127 7.64 1.33 7.53
CA TYR A 127 7.65 0.40 8.65
C TYR A 127 6.69 -0.78 8.42
N VAL A 128 5.44 -0.51 8.09
CA VAL A 128 4.43 -1.56 7.86
C VAL A 128 4.84 -2.44 6.68
N TYR A 129 5.29 -1.85 5.57
CA TYR A 129 5.72 -2.64 4.41
C TYR A 129 6.88 -3.58 4.75
N ARG A 130 7.89 -3.12 5.49
CA ARG A 130 9.05 -3.94 5.84
C ARG A 130 8.74 -5.03 6.86
N ARG A 131 7.73 -4.85 7.70
CA ARG A 131 7.25 -5.87 8.64
C ARG A 131 6.42 -6.94 7.93
N TRP A 132 5.56 -6.52 7.01
CA TRP A 132 4.63 -7.42 6.30
C TRP A 132 5.29 -8.15 5.13
N PHE A 133 6.08 -7.46 4.32
CA PHE A 133 6.67 -8.00 3.10
C PHE A 133 7.86 -8.91 3.40
N ARG A 134 7.77 -10.15 2.92
CA ARG A 134 8.84 -11.15 2.90
C ARG A 134 9.31 -11.30 1.46
N PRO A 135 10.59 -10.98 1.16
CA PRO A 135 11.16 -11.10 -0.17
C PRO A 135 10.85 -12.45 -0.81
N TYR A 136 10.34 -12.43 -2.05
CA TYR A 136 9.95 -13.63 -2.80
C TYR A 136 8.82 -14.48 -2.22
N GLU A 137 8.44 -14.33 -0.95
CA GLU A 137 7.45 -15.19 -0.30
C GLU A 137 6.06 -14.56 -0.26
N THR A 138 5.98 -13.24 -0.09
CA THR A 138 4.68 -12.58 0.06
C THR A 138 3.94 -12.55 -1.26
N GLU A 139 2.68 -12.97 -1.25
CA GLU A 139 1.76 -12.73 -2.36
C GLU A 139 1.41 -11.25 -2.42
N ILE A 140 1.49 -10.69 -3.63
CA ILE A 140 1.36 -9.26 -3.91
C ILE A 140 0.36 -8.99 -5.04
N GLU A 141 -0.25 -10.07 -5.54
CA GLU A 141 -1.26 -10.11 -6.57
C GLU A 141 -2.43 -9.20 -6.20
N TYR A 142 -2.93 -8.43 -7.17
CA TYR A 142 -4.06 -7.51 -7.00
C TYR A 142 -3.92 -6.51 -5.84
N GLY A 143 -2.70 -6.20 -5.43
CA GLY A 143 -2.41 -5.19 -4.42
C GLY A 143 -2.71 -5.62 -3.00
N GLN A 144 -2.62 -6.92 -2.73
CA GLN A 144 -2.58 -7.45 -1.38
C GLN A 144 -1.60 -6.66 -0.52
N PHE A 145 -2.08 -6.12 0.60
CA PHE A 145 -1.25 -5.41 1.55
C PHE A 145 -1.92 -5.30 2.92
N LEU A 146 -1.13 -5.11 3.97
CA LEU A 146 -1.68 -5.06 5.32
C LEU A 146 -2.59 -3.84 5.53
N VAL A 147 -2.21 -2.67 5.04
CA VAL A 147 -2.91 -1.42 5.43
C VAL A 147 -3.09 -0.39 4.34
N LYS A 148 -4.19 0.39 4.42
CA LYS A 148 -4.42 1.58 3.58
C LYS A 148 -4.37 2.83 4.44
N LEU A 149 -3.44 3.74 4.12
CA LEU A 149 -3.39 5.06 4.76
C LEU A 149 -4.50 5.96 4.24
N ILE A 150 -5.23 6.59 5.16
CA ILE A 150 -6.34 7.52 4.87
C ILE A 150 -6.14 8.76 5.74
N ALA A 151 -6.19 9.95 5.15
CA ALA A 151 -5.96 11.19 5.89
C ALA A 151 -7.06 12.22 5.57
N PRO A 152 -8.07 12.38 6.44
CA PRO A 152 -9.12 13.38 6.24
C PRO A 152 -8.56 14.79 5.98
N ARG A 153 -9.24 15.57 5.13
CA ARG A 153 -8.73 16.87 4.64
C ARG A 153 -8.60 17.92 5.75
N LYS A 154 -9.59 17.96 6.64
CA LYS A 154 -9.73 18.94 7.70
C LYS A 154 -9.48 18.28 9.06
N LEU A 155 -9.24 19.12 10.05
CA LEU A 155 -9.28 18.70 11.45
C LEU A 155 -10.56 17.90 11.71
N PRO A 156 -10.48 16.80 12.46
CA PRO A 156 -11.66 16.12 12.93
C PRO A 156 -12.56 17.10 13.73
N PRO A 157 -13.88 17.10 13.50
CA PRO A 157 -14.83 17.89 14.29
C PRO A 157 -15.10 17.26 15.67
N VAL A 158 -14.21 16.37 16.12
CA VAL A 158 -14.34 15.62 17.36
C VAL A 158 -13.18 15.91 18.29
N ASP A 159 -13.42 15.72 19.58
CA ASP A 159 -12.36 15.78 20.58
C ASP A 159 -11.35 14.65 20.36
N THR A 160 -10.16 15.02 19.88
CA THR A 160 -9.06 14.07 19.64
C THR A 160 -8.35 13.62 20.93
N THR A 161 -8.79 14.08 22.11
CA THR A 161 -8.29 13.58 23.40
C THR A 161 -9.15 12.44 23.94
N SER A 162 -10.45 12.42 23.62
CA SER A 162 -11.37 11.34 23.95
C SER A 162 -11.18 10.11 23.06
N LEU A 163 -10.94 8.94 23.66
CA LEU A 163 -10.89 7.66 22.91
C LEU A 163 -12.23 7.33 22.28
N ASP A 164 -13.34 7.58 23.00
CA ASP A 164 -14.68 7.28 22.50
C ASP A 164 -15.02 8.09 21.25
N SER A 165 -14.71 9.39 21.27
CA SER A 165 -14.95 10.26 20.11
C SER A 165 -14.11 9.84 18.89
N ILE A 166 -12.86 9.40 19.10
CA ILE A 166 -12.01 8.88 18.02
C ILE A 166 -12.53 7.53 17.51
N ALA A 167 -12.92 6.63 18.41
CA ALA A 167 -13.44 5.31 18.05
C ALA A 167 -14.74 5.40 17.25
N ASN A 168 -15.66 6.30 17.65
CA ASN A 168 -16.88 6.61 16.90
C ASN A 168 -16.54 7.14 15.49
N LEU A 169 -15.64 8.11 15.38
CA LEU A 169 -15.22 8.65 14.08
C LEU A 169 -14.62 7.56 13.16
N ALA A 170 -13.75 6.69 13.70
CA ALA A 170 -13.13 5.61 12.93
C ALA A 170 -14.17 4.60 12.43
N ARG A 171 -15.15 4.26 13.28
CA ARG A 171 -16.28 3.41 12.88
C ARG A 171 -17.10 4.04 11.76
N ASP A 172 -17.45 5.32 11.88
CA ASP A 172 -18.29 6.01 10.88
C ASP A 172 -17.56 6.13 9.53
N LEU A 173 -16.26 6.42 9.56
CA LEU A 173 -15.40 6.43 8.38
C LEU A 173 -15.33 5.05 7.72
N THR A 174 -15.08 4.00 8.50
CA THR A 174 -14.95 2.63 7.99
C THR A 174 -16.26 2.18 7.36
N THR A 175 -17.38 2.37 8.07
CA THR A 175 -18.72 2.02 7.61
C THR A 175 -19.07 2.74 6.30
N THR A 176 -18.79 4.04 6.22
CA THR A 176 -19.07 4.84 5.01
C THR A 176 -18.23 4.38 3.82
N ILE A 177 -16.93 4.15 4.02
CA ILE A 177 -16.03 3.69 2.96
C ILE A 177 -16.45 2.31 2.45
N CYS A 178 -16.70 1.36 3.35
CA CYS A 178 -17.11 0.00 3.00
C CYS A 178 -18.43 0.01 2.23
N SER A 179 -19.42 0.78 2.69
CA SER A 179 -20.73 0.90 2.02
C SER A 179 -20.61 1.45 0.59
N ARG A 180 -19.69 2.40 0.36
CA ARG A 180 -19.41 2.94 -0.97
C ARG A 180 -18.75 1.90 -1.88
N VAL A 181 -17.74 1.20 -1.38
CA VAL A 181 -17.09 0.11 -2.11
C VAL A 181 -18.12 -0.94 -2.52
N ASP A 182 -18.96 -1.38 -1.58
CA ASP A 182 -19.99 -2.37 -1.84
C ASP A 182 -20.99 -1.94 -2.90
N ARG A 183 -21.43 -0.67 -2.88
CA ARG A 183 -22.36 -0.16 -3.89
C ARG A 183 -21.72 -0.17 -5.27
N VAL A 184 -20.47 0.25 -5.41
CA VAL A 184 -19.75 0.24 -6.69
C VAL A 184 -19.60 -1.19 -7.22
N GLN A 185 -19.22 -2.13 -6.35
CA GLN A 185 -19.09 -3.53 -6.72
C GLN A 185 -20.43 -4.15 -7.15
N ARG A 186 -21.53 -3.85 -6.43
CA ARG A 186 -22.88 -4.27 -6.82
C ARG A 186 -23.31 -3.72 -8.17
N VAL A 187 -23.14 -2.42 -8.40
CA VAL A 187 -23.47 -1.79 -9.69
C VAL A 187 -22.67 -2.42 -10.83
N HIS A 188 -21.38 -2.70 -10.59
CA HIS A 188 -20.55 -3.38 -11.57
C HIS A 188 -21.03 -4.80 -11.86
N ALA A 189 -21.34 -5.60 -10.83
CA ALA A 189 -21.87 -6.95 -10.99
C ALA A 189 -23.17 -6.97 -11.82
N LEU A 190 -24.10 -6.05 -11.53
CA LEU A 190 -25.34 -5.91 -12.30
C LEU A 190 -25.10 -5.47 -13.75
N THR A 191 -24.14 -4.58 -13.98
CA THR A 191 -23.79 -4.11 -15.33
C THR A 191 -23.15 -5.22 -16.16
N ARG A 192 -22.29 -6.06 -15.55
CA ARG A 192 -21.69 -7.25 -16.19
C ARG A 192 -22.79 -8.23 -16.62
N LEU A 193 -23.79 -8.47 -15.77
CA LEU A 193 -24.95 -9.32 -16.12
C LEU A 193 -25.74 -8.76 -17.32
N LYS A 194 -25.94 -7.44 -17.39
CA LYS A 194 -26.67 -6.79 -18.51
C LYS A 194 -25.87 -6.78 -19.82
N LYS A 195 -24.54 -6.65 -19.77
CA LYS A 195 -23.65 -6.64 -20.94
C LYS A 195 -23.38 -8.02 -21.55
N LEU A 196 -23.85 -9.10 -20.93
CA LEU A 196 -23.84 -10.45 -21.53
C LEU A 196 -24.93 -10.63 -22.63
N GLY A 197 -25.74 -9.61 -22.90
CA GLY A 197 -26.55 -9.53 -24.13
C GLY A 197 -25.70 -9.15 -25.36
N PRO A 198 -26.04 -9.61 -26.57
CA PRO A 198 -25.19 -9.42 -27.75
C PRO A 198 -25.14 -7.95 -28.19
N GLY A 199 -23.93 -7.41 -28.43
CA GLY A 199 -23.75 -6.30 -29.37
C GLY A 199 -23.09 -4.99 -28.90
N ILE A 200 -22.32 -4.93 -27.80
CA ILE A 200 -21.62 -3.68 -27.43
C ILE A 200 -20.09 -3.87 -27.44
N ASP A 201 -19.42 -3.10 -28.30
CA ASP A 201 -17.96 -3.02 -28.47
C ASP A 201 -17.31 -2.23 -27.30
N THR A 202 -16.52 -2.89 -26.46
CA THR A 202 -16.00 -2.39 -25.17
C THR A 202 -14.48 -2.23 -25.10
N ARG A 203 -13.80 -2.09 -26.25
CA ARG A 203 -12.33 -2.16 -26.40
C ARG A 203 -11.45 -1.32 -25.44
N ASN A 204 -11.97 -0.29 -24.75
CA ASN A 204 -11.20 0.54 -23.80
C ASN A 204 -11.68 0.49 -22.33
N ILE A 205 -12.82 -0.16 -22.04
CA ILE A 205 -13.35 -0.30 -20.67
C ILE A 205 -13.00 -1.70 -20.10
N ASP A 206 -12.58 -2.61 -20.97
CA ASP A 206 -12.46 -4.06 -20.74
C ASP A 206 -11.42 -4.48 -19.69
N GLU A 207 -10.19 -3.94 -19.69
CA GLU A 207 -9.13 -4.51 -18.82
C GLU A 207 -9.37 -4.32 -17.33
N CYS A 208 -9.96 -3.18 -16.91
CA CYS A 208 -10.35 -2.98 -15.52
C CYS A 208 -11.62 -3.76 -15.17
N MET A 209 -12.52 -4.03 -16.12
CA MET A 209 -13.77 -4.76 -15.88
C MET A 209 -13.59 -6.28 -15.79
N HIS A 210 -12.63 -6.86 -16.54
CA HIS A 210 -12.45 -8.31 -16.70
C HIS A 210 -11.88 -9.05 -15.48
N GLN A 211 -11.48 -8.33 -14.43
CA GLN A 211 -10.83 -8.90 -13.24
C GLN A 211 -11.43 -8.38 -11.94
N GLN A 212 -12.67 -7.89 -11.96
CA GLN A 212 -13.31 -7.31 -10.78
C GLN A 212 -13.54 -8.33 -9.65
N GLU A 213 -13.66 -9.60 -9.99
CA GLU A 213 -13.74 -10.71 -9.04
C GLU A 213 -12.52 -10.82 -8.10
N PHE A 214 -11.36 -10.27 -8.48
CA PHE A 214 -10.15 -10.32 -7.67
C PHE A 214 -9.95 -9.10 -6.77
N PHE A 215 -10.88 -8.15 -6.75
CA PHE A 215 -10.90 -7.04 -5.79
C PHE A 215 -11.84 -7.37 -4.64
N VAL A 216 -11.30 -7.96 -3.58
CA VAL A 216 -12.07 -8.42 -2.43
C VAL A 216 -11.95 -7.40 -1.29
N LEU A 217 -13.06 -6.79 -0.88
CA LEU A 217 -13.08 -6.01 0.36
C LEU A 217 -13.01 -6.97 1.56
N GLN A 218 -11.86 -7.00 2.25
CA GLN A 218 -11.61 -7.98 3.31
C GLN A 218 -12.53 -7.75 4.51
N PRO A 219 -13.04 -8.81 5.15
CA PRO A 219 -13.79 -8.69 6.41
C PRO A 219 -13.04 -7.89 7.47
N LEU A 220 -11.75 -8.16 7.67
CA LEU A 220 -10.90 -7.42 8.62
C LEU A 220 -10.87 -5.91 8.35
N PHE A 221 -10.97 -5.47 7.09
CA PHE A 221 -10.99 -4.05 6.74
C PHE A 221 -12.25 -3.37 7.26
N ARG A 222 -13.35 -4.12 7.33
CA ARG A 222 -14.61 -3.66 7.88
C ARG A 222 -14.55 -3.61 9.39
N THR A 223 -13.90 -4.59 10.02
CA THR A 223 -13.96 -4.84 11.47
C THR A 223 -12.95 -4.04 12.30
N ILE A 224 -11.74 -3.82 11.78
CA ILE A 224 -10.65 -3.20 12.54
C ILE A 224 -10.13 -1.99 11.81
N ALA A 225 -10.03 -0.88 12.55
CA ALA A 225 -9.37 0.32 12.08
C ALA A 225 -8.22 0.69 13.04
N LEU A 226 -7.13 1.17 12.47
CA LEU A 226 -6.08 1.83 13.26
C LEU A 226 -6.25 3.34 13.14
N VAL A 227 -6.00 4.06 14.23
CA VAL A 227 -6.03 5.52 14.25
C VAL A 227 -4.73 6.06 14.82
N VAL A 228 -4.12 6.98 14.08
CA VAL A 228 -2.93 7.70 14.48
C VAL A 228 -3.27 9.18 14.58
N CYS A 229 -3.12 9.73 15.78
CA CYS A 229 -3.21 11.17 15.99
C CYS A 229 -1.85 11.80 15.68
N GLU A 230 -1.82 12.74 14.73
CA GLU A 230 -0.56 13.36 14.31
C GLU A 230 0.17 14.10 15.45
N LYS A 231 -0.58 14.59 16.46
CA LYS A 231 -0.01 15.21 17.68
C LYS A 231 0.85 14.25 18.51
N SER A 232 0.64 12.94 18.37
CA SER A 232 1.37 11.90 19.09
C SER A 232 2.70 11.54 18.41
N PHE A 233 2.96 12.09 17.22
CA PHE A 233 4.23 11.89 16.53
C PHE A 233 5.27 12.91 16.99
N ASP A 234 6.29 12.42 17.68
CA ASP A 234 7.50 13.17 17.95
C ASP A 234 8.58 12.77 16.92
N ILE A 235 9.25 13.78 16.33
CA ILE A 235 10.34 13.57 15.39
C ILE A 235 11.56 12.91 16.05
N ASN A 236 11.70 13.06 17.36
CA ASN A 236 12.76 12.48 18.15
C ASN A 236 12.43 11.07 18.65
N LEU A 237 11.28 10.50 18.25
CA LEU A 237 10.99 9.10 18.54
C LEU A 237 12.18 8.23 18.08
N PRO A 238 12.76 7.41 18.97
CA PRO A 238 13.89 6.54 18.63
C PRO A 238 13.57 5.62 17.45
N SER A 239 12.31 5.16 17.39
CA SER A 239 11.80 4.33 16.30
C SER A 239 10.32 4.62 16.06
N ILE A 240 9.89 4.56 14.80
CA ILE A 240 8.47 4.72 14.42
C ILE A 240 7.59 3.59 14.98
N SER A 241 8.18 2.44 15.34
CA SER A 241 7.52 1.32 16.04
C SER A 241 6.82 1.76 17.33
N GLN A 242 7.40 2.73 18.05
CA GLN A 242 6.90 3.24 19.33
C GLN A 242 5.79 4.28 19.17
N LEU A 243 5.42 4.66 17.94
CA LEU A 243 4.36 5.62 17.68
C LEU A 243 3.06 5.14 18.33
N PRO A 244 2.37 5.99 19.14
CA PRO A 244 1.07 5.63 19.69
C PRO A 244 0.01 5.46 18.60
N VAL A 245 -0.71 4.33 18.66
CA VAL A 245 -1.80 3.95 17.75
C VAL A 245 -3.00 3.51 18.57
N LEU A 246 -4.20 3.90 18.15
CA LEU A 246 -5.44 3.37 18.68
C LEU A 246 -5.96 2.29 17.73
N ILE A 247 -6.14 1.06 18.24
CA ILE A 247 -6.86 -0.01 17.54
C ILE A 247 -8.32 0.13 17.91
N VAL A 248 -9.20 0.16 16.91
CA VAL A 248 -10.64 0.35 17.07
C VAL A 248 -11.37 -0.84 16.46
N HIS A 249 -12.22 -1.47 17.27
CA HIS A 249 -13.23 -2.40 16.80
C HIS A 249 -14.44 -1.60 16.28
N THR A 250 -14.75 -1.74 14.99
CA THR A 250 -15.81 -0.98 14.31
C THR A 250 -17.18 -1.66 14.39
N GLY A 251 -17.23 -2.94 14.77
CA GLY A 251 -18.46 -3.69 15.03
C GLY A 251 -19.07 -4.45 13.85
N THR A 252 -18.39 -4.55 12.70
CA THR A 252 -18.82 -5.44 11.59
C THR A 252 -17.97 -6.69 11.58
N GLU A 253 -18.49 -7.83 12.03
CA GLU A 253 -17.74 -9.10 12.11
C GLU A 253 -18.13 -10.13 11.03
N ASP A 254 -19.05 -9.77 10.13
CA ASP A 254 -19.51 -10.66 9.06
C ASP A 254 -18.35 -11.17 8.19
N GLY A 255 -18.23 -12.49 8.07
CA GLY A 255 -17.24 -13.15 7.21
C GLY A 255 -15.86 -13.35 7.84
N LEU A 256 -15.70 -13.10 9.15
CA LEU A 256 -14.52 -13.48 9.91
C LEU A 256 -14.50 -14.95 10.30
N SER A 257 -13.30 -15.50 10.48
CA SER A 257 -13.09 -16.88 10.93
C SER A 257 -13.45 -17.08 12.41
N ALA A 258 -13.34 -16.03 13.21
CA ALA A 258 -13.70 -15.99 14.63
C ALA A 258 -13.84 -14.52 15.10
N PRO A 259 -14.55 -14.27 16.21
CA PRO A 259 -14.65 -12.94 16.80
C PRO A 259 -13.29 -12.30 17.09
N ILE A 260 -13.23 -10.97 17.14
CA ILE A 260 -12.00 -10.24 17.46
C ILE A 260 -12.03 -9.79 18.92
N ASN A 261 -11.09 -10.30 19.71
CA ASN A 261 -10.94 -9.88 21.09
C ASN A 261 -9.74 -8.93 21.24
N LEU A 262 -9.99 -7.66 21.52
CA LEU A 262 -8.93 -6.69 21.80
C LEU A 262 -8.30 -6.87 23.20
N ASP A 263 -8.92 -7.62 24.10
CA ASP A 263 -8.39 -7.91 25.44
C ASP A 263 -7.15 -8.81 25.40
N SER A 264 -6.89 -9.48 24.26
CA SER A 264 -5.66 -10.26 24.07
C SER A 264 -4.41 -9.38 23.95
N ILE A 265 -4.57 -8.07 23.75
CA ILE A 265 -3.46 -7.12 23.70
C ILE A 265 -3.09 -6.76 25.13
N THR A 266 -1.97 -7.28 25.63
CA THR A 266 -1.49 -7.03 26.99
C THR A 266 -0.71 -5.72 27.12
N GLU A 267 -0.08 -5.27 26.04
CA GLU A 267 0.77 -4.07 25.99
C GLU A 267 -0.06 -2.83 25.58
N TYR A 268 -0.94 -2.37 26.45
CA TYR A 268 -1.75 -1.17 26.21
C TYR A 268 -1.50 -0.07 27.24
N THR A 269 -1.69 1.17 26.81
CA THR A 269 -1.62 2.36 27.69
C THR A 269 -2.98 2.84 28.12
N GLU A 270 -3.99 2.72 27.26
CA GLU A 270 -5.36 3.13 27.53
C GLU A 270 -6.34 2.16 26.84
N LYS A 271 -7.51 1.96 27.45
CA LYS A 271 -8.53 1.01 26.97
C LYS A 271 -9.90 1.64 27.10
N LEU A 272 -10.69 1.59 26.03
CA LEU A 272 -12.10 1.96 26.00
C LEU A 272 -12.93 0.68 26.01
N ILE A 273 -13.77 0.55 27.02
CA ILE A 273 -14.70 -0.56 27.21
C ILE A 273 -16.09 -0.10 26.74
N ASP A 274 -16.81 -0.93 26.00
CA ASP A 274 -18.18 -0.65 25.56
C ASP A 274 -19.13 -1.79 25.93
N GLY A 275 -20.38 -1.45 26.22
CA GLY A 275 -21.46 -2.39 26.48
C GLY A 275 -21.42 -3.17 27.82
N PRO A 276 -22.48 -3.96 28.09
CA PRO A 276 -22.64 -4.72 29.34
C PRO A 276 -21.64 -5.88 29.49
N GLY A 277 -21.00 -6.32 28.41
CA GLY A 277 -20.02 -7.41 28.38
C GLY A 277 -18.59 -7.02 28.80
N LYS A 278 -18.32 -5.73 29.03
CA LYS A 278 -17.00 -5.18 29.37
C LYS A 278 -15.87 -5.47 28.36
N GLU A 279 -16.20 -5.74 27.10
CA GLU A 279 -15.21 -5.98 26.05
C GLU A 279 -14.56 -4.66 25.60
N ALA A 280 -13.27 -4.71 25.25
CA ALA A 280 -12.62 -3.54 24.66
C ALA A 280 -13.17 -3.24 23.27
N ARG A 281 -13.68 -2.00 23.12
CA ARG A 281 -13.99 -1.43 21.82
C ARG A 281 -12.80 -0.73 21.18
N ALA A 282 -11.90 -0.18 21.99
CA ALA A 282 -10.67 0.41 21.48
C ALA A 282 -9.52 0.28 22.49
N VAL A 283 -8.30 0.13 21.97
CA VAL A 283 -7.08 -0.04 22.77
C VAL A 283 -5.98 0.84 22.21
N ARG A 284 -5.34 1.66 23.05
CA ARG A 284 -4.17 2.45 22.68
C ARG A 284 -2.90 1.66 22.98
N THR A 285 -2.05 1.51 21.98
CA THR A 285 -0.81 0.74 22.04
C THR A 285 0.24 1.36 21.10
N THR A 286 1.34 0.66 20.83
CA THR A 286 2.38 1.07 19.88
C THR A 286 2.04 0.62 18.45
N LEU A 287 2.67 1.24 17.45
CA LEU A 287 2.55 0.82 16.06
C LEU A 287 3.06 -0.62 15.86
N GLU A 288 4.09 -1.03 16.59
CA GLU A 288 4.61 -2.39 16.55
C GLU A 288 3.60 -3.43 17.02
N THR A 289 3.00 -3.21 18.19
CA THR A 289 1.96 -4.09 18.75
C THR A 289 0.75 -4.14 17.81
N ALA A 290 0.30 -3.00 17.29
CA ALA A 290 -0.84 -2.93 16.37
C ALA A 290 -0.58 -3.65 15.04
N VAL A 291 0.60 -3.47 14.44
CA VAL A 291 0.97 -4.16 13.19
C VAL A 291 1.09 -5.66 13.41
N THR A 292 1.69 -6.08 14.53
CA THR A 292 1.82 -7.50 14.88
C THR A 292 0.44 -8.14 15.06
N PHE A 293 -0.45 -7.48 15.80
CA PHE A 293 -1.84 -7.91 15.98
C PHE A 293 -2.58 -8.05 14.63
N LEU A 294 -2.47 -7.08 13.73
CA LEU A 294 -3.07 -7.17 12.39
C LEU A 294 -2.51 -8.33 11.55
N MET A 295 -1.19 -8.56 11.60
CA MET A 295 -0.56 -9.68 10.89
C MET A 295 -1.01 -11.04 11.43
N ASP A 296 -1.29 -11.13 12.73
CA ASP A 296 -1.80 -12.35 13.35
C ASP A 296 -3.26 -12.61 12.97
N LEU A 297 -4.09 -11.56 12.93
CA LEU A 297 -5.46 -11.64 12.39
C LEU A 297 -5.45 -12.04 10.91
N GLU A 298 -4.63 -11.39 10.07
CA GLU A 298 -4.50 -11.75 8.65
C GLU A 298 -4.11 -13.22 8.49
N ARG A 299 -3.12 -13.71 9.26
CA ARG A 299 -2.71 -15.11 9.23
C ARG A 299 -3.82 -16.06 9.65
N ARG A 300 -4.62 -15.70 10.66
CA ARG A 300 -5.78 -16.46 11.11
C ARG A 300 -6.82 -16.59 10.00
N GLU A 301 -7.15 -15.48 9.34
CA GLU A 301 -8.11 -15.48 8.24
C GLU A 301 -7.58 -16.25 7.01
N ILE A 302 -6.29 -16.13 6.69
CA ILE A 302 -5.65 -16.92 5.63
C ILE A 302 -5.68 -18.41 5.97
N ALA A 303 -5.46 -18.80 7.22
CA ALA A 303 -5.52 -20.21 7.63
C ALA A 303 -6.93 -20.78 7.50
N ALA A 304 -7.97 -19.98 7.77
CA ALA A 304 -9.35 -20.41 7.70
C ALA A 304 -9.92 -20.44 6.27
N PHE A 305 -9.58 -19.44 5.45
CA PHE A 305 -10.23 -19.21 4.14
C PHE A 305 -9.29 -19.27 2.94
N GLY A 306 -7.99 -19.41 3.17
CA GLY A 306 -6.97 -19.18 2.16
C GLY A 306 -6.77 -17.69 1.86
N LEU A 307 -5.84 -17.41 0.95
CA LEU A 307 -5.62 -16.05 0.45
C LEU A 307 -6.79 -15.60 -0.40
N ARG A 308 -7.19 -14.33 -0.22
CA ARG A 308 -8.27 -13.70 -0.99
C ARG A 308 -7.73 -12.39 -1.58
N PRO A 309 -7.72 -12.22 -2.93
CA PRO A 309 -8.05 -13.23 -3.93
C PRO A 309 -7.10 -14.42 -3.90
N ASP A 310 -7.56 -15.56 -4.42
CA ASP A 310 -6.71 -16.74 -4.61
C ASP A 310 -5.60 -16.41 -5.62
N PRO A 311 -4.32 -16.49 -5.23
CA PRO A 311 -3.21 -16.19 -6.12
C PRO A 311 -3.14 -17.14 -7.33
N VAL A 312 -3.63 -18.38 -7.22
CA VAL A 312 -3.68 -19.34 -8.34
C VAL A 312 -4.74 -18.90 -9.35
N ALA A 313 -5.99 -18.72 -8.90
CA ALA A 313 -7.08 -18.27 -9.78
C ALA A 313 -6.77 -16.91 -10.42
N SER A 314 -6.17 -16.00 -9.67
CA SER A 314 -5.93 -14.62 -10.10
C SER A 314 -4.77 -14.45 -11.08
N THR A 315 -3.88 -15.44 -11.17
CA THR A 315 -2.76 -15.48 -12.13
C THR A 315 -3.04 -16.39 -13.34
N LYS A 316 -4.14 -17.15 -13.31
CA LYS A 316 -4.53 -18.06 -14.39
C LYS A 316 -4.84 -17.29 -15.68
N GLY A 317 -4.15 -17.63 -16.77
CA GLY A 317 -4.35 -16.99 -18.07
C GLY A 317 -4.09 -15.48 -18.07
N GLN A 318 -3.24 -14.99 -17.15
CA GLN A 318 -3.03 -13.57 -16.93
C GLN A 318 -2.40 -12.88 -18.15
N LYS A 319 -3.21 -12.12 -18.90
CA LYS A 319 -2.77 -11.33 -20.07
C LYS A 319 -2.27 -9.93 -19.67
N SER A 320 -2.83 -9.37 -18.60
CA SER A 320 -2.39 -8.14 -17.95
C SER A 320 -2.43 -8.33 -16.43
N GLY A 321 -1.42 -7.80 -15.74
CA GLY A 321 -1.43 -7.72 -14.28
C GLY A 321 -2.13 -6.43 -13.84
N TYR A 322 -2.81 -6.45 -12.70
CA TYR A 322 -3.37 -5.24 -12.05
C TYR A 322 -2.37 -4.07 -12.00
N PHE A 323 -1.07 -4.39 -11.96
CA PHE A 323 0.01 -3.43 -11.84
C PHE A 323 0.84 -3.18 -13.09
N CYS A 324 0.69 -3.97 -14.15
CA CYS A 324 1.48 -3.75 -15.38
C CYS A 324 0.68 -2.90 -16.37
N ARG A 325 1.18 -1.68 -16.63
CA ARG A 325 0.65 -0.78 -17.67
C ARG A 325 1.00 -1.28 -19.08
N GLU A 326 2.01 -2.14 -19.18
CA GLU A 326 2.30 -2.95 -20.38
C GLU A 326 1.68 -4.35 -20.19
N SER A 327 1.18 -4.96 -21.27
CA SER A 327 0.68 -6.33 -21.17
C SER A 327 1.78 -7.26 -20.66
N PHE A 328 1.42 -8.19 -19.78
CA PHE A 328 2.37 -9.15 -19.20
C PHE A 328 3.12 -9.91 -20.31
N LEU A 329 2.41 -10.22 -21.40
CA LEU A 329 2.95 -10.83 -22.61
C LEU A 329 4.00 -9.96 -23.31
N LYS A 330 3.81 -8.64 -23.40
CA LYS A 330 4.81 -7.73 -23.97
C LYS A 330 6.10 -7.75 -23.15
N HIS A 331 5.96 -7.81 -21.82
CA HIS A 331 7.11 -7.90 -20.93
C HIS A 331 7.84 -9.25 -21.06
N LEU A 332 7.11 -10.38 -21.14
CA LEU A 332 7.68 -11.69 -21.44
C LEU A 332 8.47 -11.69 -22.76
N ASN A 333 7.91 -11.08 -23.81
CA ASN A 333 8.58 -10.95 -25.11
C ASN A 333 9.89 -10.14 -25.01
N GLN A 334 9.91 -9.05 -24.24
CA GLN A 334 11.12 -8.26 -23.99
C GLN A 334 12.21 -9.08 -23.29
N LEU A 335 11.82 -10.02 -22.44
CA LEU A 335 12.72 -10.92 -21.72
C LEU A 335 13.13 -12.16 -22.54
N ARG A 336 12.69 -12.25 -23.81
CA ARG A 336 12.92 -13.38 -24.72
C ARG A 336 12.34 -14.69 -24.18
N TRP A 337 11.20 -14.62 -23.50
CA TRP A 337 10.40 -15.76 -23.07
C TRP A 337 9.52 -16.25 -24.23
N MET A 338 10.13 -16.84 -25.25
CA MET A 338 9.42 -17.24 -26.48
C MET A 338 9.11 -18.74 -26.55
N ASP A 339 9.90 -19.57 -25.86
CA ASP A 339 9.82 -21.05 -25.98
C ASP A 339 9.15 -21.72 -24.76
N TRP A 340 8.59 -20.93 -23.83
CA TRP A 340 7.95 -21.44 -22.62
C TRP A 340 6.55 -20.89 -22.47
N ASP A 341 5.66 -21.69 -21.89
CA ASP A 341 4.36 -21.20 -21.43
C ASP A 341 4.56 -20.06 -20.42
N PRO A 342 3.69 -19.03 -20.44
CA PRO A 342 3.69 -18.00 -19.40
C PRO A 342 3.70 -18.63 -18.00
N PRO A 343 4.45 -18.09 -17.04
CA PRO A 343 4.46 -18.65 -15.70
C PRO A 343 3.07 -18.51 -15.08
N GLU A 344 2.46 -19.65 -14.74
CA GLU A 344 1.20 -19.72 -14.03
C GLU A 344 1.42 -19.85 -12.52
N GLY A 345 0.39 -19.50 -11.75
CA GLY A 345 0.38 -19.65 -10.30
C GLY A 345 1.00 -18.45 -9.56
N PRO A 346 1.04 -18.54 -8.22
CA PRO A 346 1.44 -17.45 -7.34
C PRO A 346 2.84 -16.97 -7.67
N SER A 347 3.05 -15.65 -7.78
CA SER A 347 4.37 -15.16 -8.18
C SER A 347 5.45 -15.41 -7.14
N SER A 348 5.08 -15.71 -5.90
CA SER A 348 6.02 -16.15 -4.86
C SER A 348 6.78 -17.44 -5.23
N GLN A 349 6.18 -18.29 -6.07
CA GLN A 349 6.76 -19.58 -6.46
C GLN A 349 7.70 -19.49 -7.67
N TRP A 350 7.83 -18.31 -8.28
CA TRP A 350 8.61 -18.15 -9.50
C TRP A 350 10.11 -18.18 -9.24
N VAL A 351 10.55 -17.79 -8.04
CA VAL A 351 11.97 -17.63 -7.72
C VAL A 351 12.54 -18.88 -7.08
N ASP A 352 13.61 -19.43 -7.67
CA ASP A 352 14.39 -20.48 -7.02
C ASP A 352 15.23 -19.88 -5.89
N ARG A 353 14.78 -20.08 -4.66
CA ARG A 353 15.41 -19.54 -3.45
C ARG A 353 16.72 -20.23 -3.06
N LYS A 354 17.06 -21.38 -3.67
CA LYS A 354 18.39 -21.99 -3.50
C LYS A 354 19.44 -21.21 -4.30
N ILE A 355 19.02 -20.57 -5.40
CA ILE A 355 19.86 -19.71 -6.23
C ILE A 355 19.84 -18.26 -5.71
N TYR A 356 18.65 -17.75 -5.39
CA TYR A 356 18.43 -16.38 -4.94
C TYR A 356 18.16 -16.33 -3.44
N THR A 357 19.23 -16.38 -2.65
CA THR A 357 19.17 -16.42 -1.19
C THR A 357 18.93 -15.06 -0.54
N THR A 358 19.20 -13.96 -1.26
CA THR A 358 19.04 -12.59 -0.77
C THR A 358 18.14 -11.77 -1.69
N TRP A 359 17.41 -10.82 -1.10
CA TRP A 359 16.55 -9.92 -1.85
C TRP A 359 17.37 -9.01 -2.77
N SER A 360 17.12 -9.14 -4.06
CA SER A 360 17.82 -8.47 -5.16
C SER A 360 16.83 -8.09 -6.27
N GLY A 361 17.29 -7.31 -7.25
CA GLY A 361 16.48 -6.86 -8.38
C GLY A 361 15.77 -5.52 -8.15
N ARG A 362 14.75 -5.23 -8.97
CA ARG A 362 14.14 -3.89 -9.01
C ARG A 362 13.39 -3.53 -7.73
N GLY A 363 12.63 -4.46 -7.15
CA GLY A 363 11.94 -4.26 -5.87
C GLY A 363 12.89 -3.89 -4.74
N ALA A 364 13.98 -4.66 -4.59
CA ALA A 364 15.02 -4.41 -3.59
C ALA A 364 15.68 -3.03 -3.79
N ASN A 365 16.02 -2.68 -5.04
CA ASN A 365 16.62 -1.38 -5.35
C ASN A 365 15.68 -0.21 -5.00
N LEU A 366 14.39 -0.33 -5.32
CA LEU A 366 13.40 0.70 -5.01
C LEU A 366 13.27 0.92 -3.49
N ASP A 367 13.18 -0.15 -2.70
CA ASP A 367 13.05 0.01 -1.25
C ASP A 367 14.33 0.52 -0.59
N ALA A 368 15.48 -0.06 -0.94
CA ALA A 368 16.76 0.29 -0.34
C ALA A 368 17.22 1.71 -0.70
N ASN A 369 17.01 2.13 -1.95
CA ASN A 369 17.48 3.43 -2.41
C ASN A 369 16.39 4.49 -2.31
N TRP A 370 15.25 4.28 -2.98
CA TRP A 370 14.28 5.35 -3.17
C TRP A 370 13.45 5.61 -1.91
N MET A 371 12.92 4.55 -1.29
CA MET A 371 12.07 4.71 -0.09
C MET A 371 12.86 5.27 1.10
N ASN A 372 14.10 4.82 1.29
CA ASN A 372 15.00 5.37 2.31
C ASN A 372 15.42 6.81 2.04
N GLN A 373 15.79 7.13 0.80
CA GLN A 373 16.15 8.51 0.44
C GLN A 373 14.99 9.47 0.65
N LEU A 374 13.78 9.08 0.23
CA LEU A 374 12.59 9.91 0.36
C LEU A 374 12.25 10.18 1.83
N GLU A 375 12.29 9.16 2.68
CA GLU A 375 12.12 9.33 4.12
C GLU A 375 13.21 10.25 4.71
N GLY A 376 14.48 10.06 4.30
CA GLY A 376 15.60 10.91 4.70
C GLY A 376 15.43 12.38 4.28
N ILE A 377 14.92 12.64 3.06
CA ILE A 377 14.60 13.98 2.57
C ILE A 377 13.53 14.63 3.44
N TYR A 378 12.44 13.91 3.74
CA TYR A 378 11.39 14.43 4.60
C TYR A 378 11.90 14.69 6.02
N ARG A 379 12.72 13.78 6.57
CA ARG A 379 13.32 13.93 7.90
C ARG A 379 14.20 15.18 7.97
N LYS A 380 15.13 15.36 7.02
CA LYS A 380 15.98 16.56 6.93
C LYS A 380 15.16 17.84 6.81
N ARG A 381 14.09 17.82 6.01
CA ARG A 381 13.21 18.98 5.83
C ARG A 381 12.51 19.36 7.13
N VAL A 382 11.98 18.38 7.84
CA VAL A 382 11.29 18.62 9.12
C VAL A 382 12.30 19.10 10.17
N MET A 383 13.47 18.48 10.29
CA MET A 383 14.55 18.93 11.19
C MET A 383 15.00 20.36 10.89
N SER A 384 15.17 20.75 9.62
CA SER A 384 15.53 22.13 9.25
C SER A 384 14.49 23.15 9.69
N ILE A 385 13.21 22.77 9.69
CA ILE A 385 12.12 23.63 10.11
C ILE A 385 12.13 23.84 11.63
N PHE A 386 12.39 22.79 12.41
CA PHE A 386 12.43 22.87 13.87
C PHE A 386 13.75 23.47 14.39
N GLY A 387 14.88 23.16 13.78
CA GLY A 387 16.19 23.73 14.13
C GLY A 387 16.25 25.25 13.94
N LYS A 388 15.65 25.79 12.87
CA LYS A 388 15.57 27.25 12.62
C LYS A 388 14.75 28.04 13.66
N ARG A 389 13.97 27.36 14.51
CA ARG A 389 13.20 28.01 15.59
C ARG A 389 14.00 28.11 16.90
N GLY A 390 14.94 27.21 17.16
CA GLY A 390 15.81 27.28 18.34
C GLY A 390 16.75 28.49 18.32
N ASP A 391 17.22 28.90 17.14
CA ASP A 391 18.14 30.04 17.00
C ASP A 391 17.45 31.41 17.01
N ARG A 392 16.11 31.48 16.94
CA ARG A 392 15.39 32.76 16.97
C ARG A 392 14.90 33.18 18.36
N SER A 393 15.02 32.31 19.37
CA SER A 393 14.65 32.64 20.75
C SER A 393 15.82 33.16 21.59
N THR A 394 17.01 33.31 21.03
CA THR A 394 18.21 33.80 21.74
C THR A 394 18.58 35.25 21.44
N ASN A 395 17.88 35.93 20.52
CA ASN A 395 18.13 37.33 20.16
C ASN A 395 16.97 38.28 20.53
N SER A 396 16.47 38.17 21.76
CA SER A 396 15.75 39.27 22.40
C SER A 396 16.19 39.39 23.87
N LYS A 397 17.27 40.12 24.08
CA LYS A 397 17.56 40.83 25.33
C LYS A 397 17.76 42.29 24.99
#